data_AF-A0A3B8IAY7-F1
#
_entry.id   AF-A0A3B8IAY7-F1
#
_cell.length_a   1.000
_cell.length_b   1.000
_cell.length_c   1.000
_cell.angle_alpha   90.00
_cell.angle_beta   90.00
_cell.angle_gamma   90.00
#
_symmetry.space_group_name_H-M   'P 1'
#
loop_
_entity.id
_entity.type
_entity.pdbx_description
1 polymer ?
#
loop_
_entity_poly.entity_id
_entity_poly.type
_entity_poly.pdbx_seq_one_letter_code
_entity_poly.pdbx_strand_id
1 'polypeptide(L)'
;AAIFAKVIEQEEAAAAEEDKRQRRAARQQQFVNLDEAGTGTFAGGPQAGSVWYYYNPTAITSGQADFRRTWGERPLERNWRRSNKGLEEGGFGDVDPALAAEQDAETENSVPIAELSPEERRAKRQQELLNKLPLTAEAQQTAYAKLEFAYYRLGDIYREDLEEPVNAIPPFESLLNRFDTSQYAPEVMYQLYLIYQPVDLERSNYYKNLLINQYPNTIYAKVIINPNYQEESNAAAAKAQRLYREAYQFYETQAFTEAGTLVSQGLNDFPENDFTDNFALLKILIEAEQGTNIYNYRFALEGFKTDYPESELLGYAEKLLEASQSVETRIQQAKAIQYISYFDQEHYFVLVYKNASAEATDITQQIDQFNKATYPDVTLATSSLILNDEYSMVLVAPFTGKQDALAYYNAFIQDNSTLNGLQRFNFNNFVITKDNFTIYLQAKKPDSYKTFYQQNYLRLE
;
A
#
# COMPACT_ATOMS: atom_id res chain seq x y z
N ALA A 1 -26.92 -18.50 -30.81
CA ALA A 1 -27.89 -18.48 -31.93
C ALA A 1 -29.34 -18.75 -31.46
N ALA A 2 -29.62 -19.91 -30.85
CA ALA A 2 -31.00 -20.26 -30.43
C ALA A 2 -31.63 -19.32 -29.40
N ILE A 3 -30.85 -18.79 -28.45
CA ILE A 3 -31.36 -17.86 -27.42
C ILE A 3 -31.76 -16.51 -28.05
N PHE A 4 -30.93 -15.94 -28.93
CA PHE A 4 -31.26 -14.70 -29.62
C PHE A 4 -32.48 -14.86 -30.53
N ALA A 5 -32.57 -15.99 -31.26
CA ALA A 5 -33.74 -16.27 -32.08
C ALA A 5 -35.04 -16.30 -31.24
N LYS A 6 -34.98 -16.91 -30.05
CA LYS A 6 -36.12 -16.95 -29.12
C LYS A 6 -36.48 -15.58 -28.55
N VAL A 7 -35.49 -14.74 -28.20
CA VAL A 7 -35.73 -13.37 -27.73
C VAL A 7 -36.36 -12.52 -28.82
N ILE A 8 -35.82 -12.58 -30.04
CA ILE A 8 -36.36 -11.86 -31.20
C ILE A 8 -37.78 -12.34 -31.54
N GLU A 9 -38.04 -13.65 -31.49
CA GLU A 9 -39.37 -14.22 -31.68
C GLU A 9 -40.37 -13.76 -30.61
N GLN A 10 -39.94 -13.64 -29.35
CA GLN A 10 -40.76 -13.10 -28.26
C GLN A 10 -41.05 -11.60 -28.44
N GLU A 11 -40.06 -10.81 -28.84
CA GLU A 11 -40.23 -9.37 -29.15
C GLU A 11 -41.20 -9.17 -30.33
N GLU A 12 -41.06 -9.97 -31.39
CA GLU A 12 -41.95 -9.91 -32.56
C GLU A 12 -43.37 -10.39 -32.26
N ALA A 13 -43.53 -11.45 -31.45
CA ALA A 13 -44.83 -11.91 -31.00
C ALA A 13 -45.54 -10.86 -30.15
N ALA A 14 -44.81 -10.19 -29.24
CA ALA A 14 -45.33 -9.08 -28.45
C ALA A 14 -45.76 -7.90 -29.34
N ALA A 15 -44.93 -7.49 -30.28
CA ALA A 15 -45.25 -6.41 -31.23
C ALA A 15 -46.44 -6.74 -32.14
N ALA A 16 -46.55 -7.99 -32.62
CA ALA A 16 -47.68 -8.44 -33.43
C ALA A 16 -48.98 -8.54 -32.63
N GLU A 17 -48.90 -8.92 -31.36
CA GLU A 17 -50.05 -8.89 -30.46
C GLU A 17 -50.48 -7.46 -30.14
N GLU A 18 -49.53 -6.54 -30.02
CA GLU A 18 -49.78 -5.11 -29.83
C GLU A 18 -50.43 -4.46 -31.07
N ASP A 19 -49.94 -4.71 -32.28
CA ASP A 19 -50.58 -4.25 -33.52
C ASP A 19 -51.99 -4.85 -33.70
N LYS A 20 -52.20 -6.12 -33.35
CA LYS A 20 -53.54 -6.73 -33.31
C LYS A 20 -54.46 -6.03 -32.30
N ARG A 21 -53.95 -5.65 -31.13
CA ARG A 21 -54.71 -4.90 -30.11
C ARG A 21 -55.03 -3.48 -30.59
N GLN A 22 -54.07 -2.78 -31.20
CA GLN A 22 -54.28 -1.44 -31.76
C GLN A 22 -55.28 -1.44 -32.92
N ARG A 23 -55.20 -2.42 -33.83
CA ARG A 23 -56.19 -2.60 -34.92
C ARG A 23 -57.58 -2.96 -34.39
N ARG A 24 -57.68 -3.77 -33.33
CA ARG A 24 -58.95 -4.05 -32.65
C ARG A 24 -59.52 -2.78 -32.01
N ALA A 25 -58.69 -1.97 -31.36
CA ALA A 25 -59.09 -0.69 -30.79
C ALA A 25 -59.54 0.32 -31.85
N ALA A 26 -58.82 0.42 -32.99
CA ALA A 26 -59.19 1.27 -34.11
C ALA A 26 -60.49 0.82 -34.79
N ARG A 27 -60.70 -0.50 -34.93
CA ARG A 27 -61.94 -1.08 -35.47
C ARG A 27 -63.12 -0.87 -34.51
N GLN A 28 -62.88 -0.90 -33.20
CA GLN A 28 -63.88 -0.61 -32.19
C GLN A 28 -64.25 0.89 -32.18
N GLN A 29 -63.29 1.79 -32.38
CA GLN A 29 -63.58 3.23 -32.61
C GLN A 29 -64.39 3.48 -33.89
N GLN A 30 -64.19 2.66 -34.94
CA GLN A 30 -64.99 2.73 -36.16
C GLN A 30 -66.45 2.27 -35.96
N PHE A 31 -66.70 1.30 -35.07
CA PHE A 31 -68.06 0.88 -34.70
C PHE A 31 -68.79 1.90 -33.83
N VAL A 32 -68.06 2.65 -32.98
CA VAL A 32 -68.65 3.70 -32.13
C VAL A 32 -69.13 4.91 -32.95
N ASN A 33 -68.49 5.20 -34.10
CA ASN A 33 -68.90 6.31 -34.98
C ASN A 33 -70.07 5.98 -35.94
N LEU A 34 -70.56 4.74 -35.99
CA LEU A 34 -71.71 4.33 -36.83
C LEU A 34 -73.05 4.34 -36.09
N ASP A 35 -73.06 4.38 -34.75
CA ASP A 35 -74.28 4.47 -33.93
C ASP A 35 -74.68 5.92 -33.57
N GLU A 36 -73.90 6.93 -34.00
CA GLU A 36 -74.19 8.35 -33.73
C GLU A 36 -75.04 9.03 -34.83
N ALA A 37 -75.62 8.25 -35.74
CA ALA A 37 -76.55 8.72 -36.77
C ALA A 37 -77.77 7.77 -36.90
N GLY A 38 -78.51 7.57 -35.81
CA GLY A 38 -79.75 6.80 -35.84
C GLY A 38 -80.53 6.85 -34.54
N THR A 39 -81.47 7.80 -34.43
CA THR A 39 -82.46 7.86 -33.34
C THR A 39 -83.35 6.62 -33.34
N GLY A 40 -83.41 5.91 -32.20
CA GLY A 40 -84.36 4.82 -31.95
C GLY A 40 -84.62 4.65 -30.46
N THR A 41 -85.71 5.26 -29.99
CA THR A 41 -86.27 5.16 -28.64
C THR A 41 -86.60 3.72 -28.25
N PHE A 42 -86.12 3.24 -27.10
CA PHE A 42 -86.80 2.20 -26.32
C PHE A 42 -86.70 2.51 -24.82
N ALA A 43 -87.86 2.67 -24.20
CA ALA A 43 -88.05 2.90 -22.77
C ALA A 43 -88.52 1.61 -22.08
N GLY A 44 -88.08 1.37 -20.84
CA GLY A 44 -88.66 0.39 -19.90
C GLY A 44 -87.65 -0.21 -18.92
N GLY A 45 -87.74 0.16 -17.62
CA GLY A 45 -86.84 -0.25 -16.51
C GLY A 45 -86.97 -1.72 -16.04
N PRO A 46 -86.53 -2.12 -14.80
CA PRO A 46 -86.25 -1.34 -13.59
C PRO A 46 -84.88 -1.59 -12.90
N GLN A 47 -84.68 -0.82 -11.83
CA GLN A 47 -83.52 -0.63 -10.95
C GLN A 47 -83.22 -1.82 -10.01
N ALA A 48 -81.95 -2.26 -9.93
CA ALA A 48 -81.22 -2.65 -8.70
C ALA A 48 -80.00 -3.53 -9.01
N GLY A 49 -78.82 -3.09 -8.54
CA GLY A 49 -77.55 -3.80 -8.64
C GLY A 49 -76.49 -2.87 -9.22
N SER A 50 -75.46 -2.55 -8.42
CA SER A 50 -74.26 -1.83 -8.87
C SER A 50 -73.66 -2.58 -10.07
N VAL A 51 -74.03 -2.18 -11.29
CA VAL A 51 -73.37 -2.65 -12.51
C VAL A 51 -71.93 -2.16 -12.40
N TRP A 52 -70.99 -3.10 -12.25
CA TRP A 52 -69.56 -2.80 -12.17
C TRP A 52 -69.20 -1.85 -13.31
N TYR A 53 -68.42 -0.80 -13.01
CA TYR A 53 -68.14 0.31 -13.91
C TYR A 53 -67.80 -0.13 -15.35
N TYR A 54 -67.04 -1.22 -15.50
CA TYR A 54 -66.62 -1.78 -16.78
C TYR A 54 -67.70 -2.55 -17.57
N TYR A 55 -68.90 -2.71 -17.03
CA TYR A 55 -70.06 -3.31 -17.71
C TYR A 55 -71.09 -2.28 -18.14
N ASN A 56 -70.87 -0.99 -17.87
CA ASN A 56 -71.68 0.11 -18.39
C ASN A 56 -70.94 0.81 -19.54
N PRO A 57 -71.32 0.56 -20.81
CA PRO A 57 -70.64 1.15 -21.97
C PRO A 57 -70.59 2.68 -21.93
N THR A 58 -71.66 3.32 -21.48
CA THR A 58 -71.75 4.78 -21.36
C THR A 58 -70.77 5.33 -20.32
N ALA A 59 -70.62 4.63 -19.18
CA ALA A 59 -69.65 5.00 -18.14
C ALA A 59 -68.20 4.85 -18.63
N ILE A 60 -67.90 3.78 -19.38
CA ILE A 60 -66.56 3.57 -19.97
C ILE A 60 -66.23 4.68 -20.97
N THR A 61 -67.14 5.00 -21.89
CA THR A 61 -66.91 6.05 -22.90
C THR A 61 -66.74 7.43 -22.24
N SER A 62 -67.57 7.76 -21.24
CA SER A 62 -67.42 9.00 -20.47
C SER A 62 -66.07 9.06 -19.74
N GLY A 63 -65.67 7.98 -19.06
CA GLY A 63 -64.40 7.95 -18.34
C GLY A 63 -63.17 7.98 -19.24
N GLN A 64 -63.25 7.41 -20.46
CA GLN A 64 -62.19 7.53 -21.45
C GLN A 64 -62.03 8.98 -21.92
N ALA A 65 -63.14 9.68 -22.16
CA ALA A 65 -63.12 11.10 -22.51
C ALA A 65 -62.57 11.95 -21.36
N ASP A 66 -62.98 11.69 -20.11
CA ASP A 66 -62.47 12.39 -18.93
C ASP A 66 -60.99 12.12 -18.67
N PHE A 67 -60.53 10.89 -18.90
CA PHE A 67 -59.12 10.53 -18.80
C PHE A 67 -58.29 11.29 -19.83
N ARG A 68 -58.72 11.31 -21.11
CA ARG A 68 -58.06 12.07 -22.18
C ARG A 68 -58.07 13.57 -21.92
N ARG A 69 -59.16 14.11 -21.35
CA ARG A 69 -59.24 15.52 -20.96
C ARG A 69 -58.26 15.89 -19.86
N THR A 70 -58.06 15.00 -18.88
CA THR A 70 -57.20 15.27 -17.73
C THR A 70 -55.72 15.00 -18.04
N TRP A 71 -55.43 13.96 -18.83
CA TRP A 71 -54.07 13.43 -19.00
C TRP A 71 -53.56 13.44 -20.45
N GLY A 72 -54.41 13.71 -21.44
CA GLY A 72 -54.08 13.61 -22.87
C GLY A 72 -54.07 12.17 -23.41
N GLU A 73 -53.63 11.99 -24.65
CA GLU A 73 -53.32 10.65 -25.20
C GLU A 73 -52.02 10.15 -24.56
N ARG A 74 -52.10 9.12 -23.70
CA ARG A 74 -50.93 8.53 -23.04
C ARG A 74 -50.62 7.15 -23.64
N PRO A 75 -49.36 6.87 -24.00
CA PRO A 75 -48.94 5.52 -24.38
C PRO A 75 -49.02 4.59 -23.16
N LEU A 76 -49.17 3.28 -23.41
CA LEU A 76 -49.21 2.29 -22.33
C LEU A 76 -47.79 2.00 -21.86
N GLU A 77 -47.42 2.56 -20.72
CA GLU A 77 -46.09 2.41 -20.14
C GLU A 77 -46.15 2.34 -18.60
N ARG A 78 -45.11 1.76 -17.98
CA ARG A 78 -44.99 1.71 -16.52
C ARG A 78 -44.77 3.12 -15.98
N ASN A 79 -45.37 3.45 -14.83
CA ASN A 79 -45.23 4.76 -14.19
C ASN A 79 -45.70 5.98 -15.04
N TRP A 80 -46.66 5.78 -15.96
CA TRP A 80 -47.16 6.81 -16.89
C TRP A 80 -47.68 8.11 -16.24
N ARG A 81 -47.97 8.10 -14.92
CA ARG A 81 -48.45 9.26 -14.16
C ARG A 81 -47.35 10.18 -13.61
N ARG A 82 -46.06 9.83 -13.74
CA ARG A 82 -44.95 10.65 -13.21
C ARG A 82 -44.42 11.60 -14.29
N SER A 83 -44.36 12.89 -13.98
CA SER A 83 -43.81 13.94 -14.86
C SER A 83 -42.29 13.89 -14.96
N ASN A 84 -41.61 13.42 -13.90
CA ASN A 84 -40.17 13.22 -13.89
C ASN A 84 -39.87 11.72 -13.71
N LYS A 85 -39.48 11.07 -14.80
CA LYS A 85 -38.96 9.71 -14.78
C LYS A 85 -37.45 9.83 -14.63
N GLY A 86 -36.99 10.13 -13.41
CA GLY A 86 -35.57 9.98 -13.09
C GLY A 86 -35.15 8.55 -13.43
N LEU A 87 -33.98 8.42 -14.06
CA LEU A 87 -33.42 7.16 -14.56
C LEU A 87 -33.67 6.01 -13.58
N GLU A 88 -34.60 5.13 -13.94
CA GLU A 88 -34.71 3.79 -13.38
C GLU A 88 -34.81 2.81 -14.55
N GLU A 89 -33.76 2.81 -15.37
CA GLU A 89 -33.22 1.63 -16.02
C GLU A 89 -31.69 1.73 -15.91
N GLY A 90 -31.15 1.17 -14.82
CA GLY A 90 -29.71 0.96 -14.64
C GLY A 90 -29.13 1.51 -13.33
N GLY A 91 -28.68 0.59 -12.47
CA GLY A 91 -27.57 0.83 -11.53
C GLY A 91 -27.92 1.51 -10.21
N PHE A 92 -27.97 0.71 -9.14
CA PHE A 92 -27.55 1.21 -7.84
C PHE A 92 -26.03 1.37 -7.87
N GLY A 93 -25.56 2.60 -7.64
CA GLY A 93 -24.15 2.90 -7.41
C GLY A 93 -23.80 4.31 -7.85
N ASP A 94 -23.38 5.12 -6.89
CA ASP A 94 -22.63 6.36 -7.13
C ASP A 94 -21.52 6.11 -8.16
N VAL A 95 -21.61 6.78 -9.30
CA VAL A 95 -20.53 6.84 -10.29
C VAL A 95 -20.13 8.30 -10.50
N ASP A 96 -18.87 8.54 -10.19
CA ASP A 96 -18.06 9.71 -10.48
C ASP A 96 -18.41 10.36 -11.84
N PRO A 97 -18.70 11.68 -11.91
CA PRO A 97 -19.08 12.37 -13.14
C PRO A 97 -18.00 12.41 -14.25
N ALA A 98 -16.80 11.90 -14.01
CA ALA A 98 -15.65 12.04 -14.91
C ALA A 98 -15.54 11.00 -16.05
N LEU A 99 -16.42 10.00 -16.14
CA LEU A 99 -16.33 8.92 -17.17
C LEU A 99 -17.40 8.98 -18.27
N ALA A 100 -18.19 10.06 -18.36
CA ALA A 100 -19.28 10.17 -19.32
C ALA A 100 -18.90 10.84 -20.66
N ALA A 101 -17.61 11.02 -20.97
CA ALA A 101 -17.15 11.73 -22.14
C ALA A 101 -16.15 10.92 -22.95
N GLU A 102 -16.61 9.85 -23.61
CA GLU A 102 -15.98 9.32 -24.83
C GLU A 102 -16.86 8.24 -25.46
N GLN A 103 -17.70 8.64 -26.42
CA GLN A 103 -17.99 7.93 -27.69
C GLN A 103 -19.17 8.60 -28.37
N ASP A 104 -18.89 9.69 -29.10
CA ASP A 104 -19.73 10.18 -30.19
C ASP A 104 -18.80 10.39 -31.38
N ALA A 105 -18.59 9.32 -32.15
CA ALA A 105 -18.05 9.38 -33.51
C ALA A 105 -18.28 8.04 -34.21
N GLU A 106 -19.40 7.93 -34.94
CA GLU A 106 -19.43 7.34 -36.29
C GLU A 106 -20.82 7.55 -36.90
N THR A 107 -20.97 8.67 -37.60
CA THR A 107 -21.94 8.82 -38.68
C THR A 107 -21.47 7.99 -39.87
N GLU A 108 -22.07 6.83 -40.08
CA GLU A 108 -22.13 6.19 -41.41
C GLU A 108 -23.57 5.80 -41.77
N ASN A 109 -23.94 6.18 -42.98
CA ASN A 109 -25.23 6.06 -43.65
C ASN A 109 -26.10 4.86 -43.19
N SER A 110 -27.11 5.12 -42.37
CA SER A 110 -28.18 4.16 -42.12
C SER A 110 -29.37 4.45 -43.03
N VAL A 111 -29.69 3.48 -43.88
CA VAL A 111 -30.97 3.43 -44.61
C VAL A 111 -32.11 3.50 -43.57
N PRO A 112 -33.16 4.31 -43.79
CA PRO A 112 -34.29 4.40 -42.88
C PRO A 112 -34.88 3.01 -42.60
N ILE A 113 -35.13 2.68 -41.33
CA ILE A 113 -35.61 1.37 -40.83
C ILE A 113 -36.94 0.92 -41.50
N ALA A 114 -37.61 1.81 -42.22
CA ALA A 114 -38.84 1.56 -42.97
C ALA A 114 -38.65 0.78 -44.29
N GLU A 115 -37.43 0.67 -44.82
CA GLU A 115 -37.16 0.01 -46.13
C GLU A 115 -36.48 -1.37 -46.00
N LEU A 116 -36.15 -1.82 -44.80
CA LEU A 116 -35.49 -3.11 -44.57
C LEU A 116 -36.50 -4.27 -44.57
N SER A 117 -36.14 -5.37 -45.23
CA SER A 117 -36.90 -6.61 -45.17
C SER A 117 -37.02 -7.13 -43.73
N PRO A 118 -38.05 -7.92 -43.38
CA PRO A 118 -38.15 -8.54 -42.06
C PRO A 118 -36.90 -9.31 -41.64
N GLU A 119 -36.20 -9.94 -42.59
CA GLU A 119 -34.96 -10.70 -42.33
C GLU A 119 -33.78 -9.78 -42.00
N GLU A 120 -33.62 -8.66 -42.70
CA GLU A 120 -32.56 -7.68 -42.43
C GLU A 120 -32.76 -6.97 -41.09
N ARG A 121 -34.03 -6.72 -40.68
CA ARG A 121 -34.34 -6.18 -39.35
C ARG A 121 -33.97 -7.16 -38.23
N ARG A 122 -34.26 -8.45 -38.41
CA ARG A 122 -33.84 -9.50 -37.47
C ARG A 122 -32.32 -9.61 -37.39
N ALA A 123 -31.63 -9.58 -38.52
CA ALA A 123 -30.17 -9.64 -38.57
C ALA A 123 -29.53 -8.43 -37.86
N LYS A 124 -30.03 -7.22 -38.10
CA LYS A 124 -29.56 -6.00 -37.42
C LYS A 124 -29.82 -6.05 -35.92
N ARG A 125 -31.03 -6.47 -35.50
CA ARG A 125 -31.38 -6.64 -34.07
C ARG A 125 -30.52 -7.70 -33.39
N GLN A 126 -30.23 -8.81 -34.08
CA GLN A 126 -29.33 -9.84 -33.59
C GLN A 126 -27.91 -9.29 -33.40
N GLN A 127 -27.42 -8.48 -34.34
CA GLN A 127 -26.11 -7.84 -34.24
C GLN A 127 -26.06 -6.82 -33.08
N GLU A 128 -27.11 -6.02 -32.88
CA GLU A 128 -27.25 -5.13 -31.73
C GLU A 128 -27.19 -5.88 -30.38
N LEU A 129 -27.87 -7.03 -30.28
CA LEU A 129 -27.85 -7.87 -29.08
C LEU A 129 -26.48 -8.52 -28.84
N LEU A 130 -25.78 -8.91 -29.92
CA LEU A 130 -24.43 -9.45 -29.84
C LEU A 130 -23.42 -8.38 -29.38
N ASN A 131 -23.55 -7.15 -29.86
CA ASN A 131 -22.67 -6.04 -29.49
C ASN A 131 -22.80 -5.65 -28.01
N LYS A 132 -23.93 -5.96 -27.36
CA LYS A 132 -24.14 -5.71 -25.91
C LYS A 132 -23.54 -6.78 -25.01
N LEU A 133 -23.04 -7.88 -25.57
CA LEU A 133 -22.47 -8.96 -24.77
C LEU A 133 -20.96 -8.82 -24.65
N PRO A 134 -20.39 -9.13 -23.47
CA PRO A 134 -18.94 -9.25 -23.34
C PRO A 134 -18.47 -10.49 -24.10
N LEU A 135 -18.11 -10.33 -25.37
CA LEU A 135 -17.67 -11.45 -26.22
C LEU A 135 -16.15 -11.66 -26.17
N THR A 136 -15.40 -10.62 -25.79
CA THR A 136 -13.95 -10.70 -25.58
C THR A 136 -13.63 -11.28 -24.20
N ALA A 137 -12.53 -12.02 -24.07
CA ALA A 137 -12.09 -12.59 -22.80
C ALA A 137 -11.95 -11.55 -21.67
N GLU A 138 -11.41 -10.37 -21.98
CA GLU A 138 -11.27 -9.26 -21.02
C GLU A 138 -12.63 -8.76 -20.52
N ALA A 139 -13.54 -8.40 -21.44
CA ALA A 139 -14.89 -7.99 -21.06
C ALA A 139 -15.66 -9.07 -20.29
N GLN A 140 -15.42 -10.37 -20.58
CA GLN A 140 -16.01 -11.47 -19.82
C GLN A 140 -15.47 -11.51 -18.39
N GLN A 141 -14.16 -11.36 -18.22
CA GLN A 141 -13.54 -11.29 -16.90
C GLN A 141 -14.08 -10.11 -16.09
N THR A 142 -14.24 -8.94 -16.70
CA THR A 142 -14.89 -7.78 -16.04
C THR A 142 -16.33 -8.08 -15.64
N ALA A 143 -17.11 -8.73 -16.51
CA ALA A 143 -18.48 -9.11 -16.20
C ALA A 143 -18.56 -10.15 -15.07
N TYR A 144 -17.65 -11.12 -15.05
CA TYR A 144 -17.55 -12.11 -13.98
C TYR A 144 -17.14 -11.49 -12.65
N ALA A 145 -16.16 -10.58 -12.64
CA ALA A 145 -15.80 -9.84 -11.43
C ALA A 145 -16.98 -9.03 -10.86
N LYS A 146 -17.79 -8.41 -11.72
CA LYS A 146 -19.03 -7.72 -11.30
C LYS A 146 -20.05 -8.69 -10.69
N LEU A 147 -20.23 -9.86 -11.28
CA LEU A 147 -21.15 -10.89 -10.76
C LEU A 147 -20.66 -11.45 -9.42
N GLU A 148 -19.37 -11.74 -9.31
CA GLU A 148 -18.72 -12.20 -8.09
C GLU A 148 -18.98 -11.21 -6.94
N PHE A 149 -18.65 -9.93 -7.16
CA PHE A 149 -18.92 -8.88 -6.18
C PHE A 149 -20.42 -8.75 -5.85
N ALA A 150 -21.30 -8.85 -6.85
CA ALA A 150 -22.75 -8.75 -6.63
C ALA A 150 -23.31 -9.89 -5.76
N TYR A 151 -22.84 -11.13 -5.94
CA TYR A 151 -23.24 -12.24 -5.06
C TYR A 151 -22.76 -12.03 -3.62
N TYR A 152 -21.51 -11.62 -3.44
CA TYR A 152 -20.95 -11.30 -2.13
C TYR A 152 -21.79 -10.22 -1.45
N ARG A 153 -21.97 -9.08 -2.13
CA ARG A 153 -22.71 -7.94 -1.58
C ARG A 153 -24.16 -8.27 -1.28
N LEU A 154 -24.82 -9.07 -2.11
CA LEU A 154 -26.21 -9.48 -1.87
C LEU A 154 -26.32 -10.36 -0.61
N GLY A 155 -25.38 -11.28 -0.39
CA GLY A 155 -25.34 -12.07 0.85
C GLY A 155 -25.13 -11.19 2.09
N ASP A 156 -24.24 -10.20 2.01
CA ASP A 156 -24.04 -9.24 3.10
C ASP A 156 -25.26 -8.37 3.37
N ILE A 157 -25.95 -7.88 2.33
CA ILE A 157 -27.20 -7.12 2.50
C ILE A 157 -28.24 -7.97 3.24
N TYR A 158 -28.41 -9.25 2.87
CA TYR A 158 -29.32 -10.13 3.59
C TYR A 158 -28.92 -10.31 5.05
N ARG A 159 -27.63 -10.49 5.34
CA ARG A 159 -27.17 -10.78 6.71
C ARG A 159 -27.16 -9.54 7.62
N GLU A 160 -26.57 -8.45 7.15
CA GLU A 160 -26.27 -7.25 7.96
C GLU A 160 -27.36 -6.19 7.85
N ASP A 161 -27.80 -5.86 6.62
CA ASP A 161 -28.72 -4.74 6.41
C ASP A 161 -30.19 -5.15 6.66
N LEU A 162 -30.55 -6.38 6.30
CA LEU A 162 -31.91 -6.92 6.44
C LEU A 162 -32.09 -7.84 7.66
N GLU A 163 -30.99 -8.24 8.31
CA GLU A 163 -31.00 -9.17 9.45
C GLU A 163 -31.68 -10.53 9.15
N GLU A 164 -31.57 -10.99 7.89
CA GLU A 164 -32.13 -12.25 7.36
C GLU A 164 -31.00 -13.25 6.99
N PRO A 165 -30.25 -13.79 7.97
CA PRO A 165 -29.04 -14.58 7.70
C PRO A 165 -29.29 -15.84 6.85
N VAL A 166 -30.45 -16.47 6.96
CA VAL A 166 -30.78 -17.67 6.15
C VAL A 166 -30.92 -17.32 4.66
N ASN A 167 -31.43 -16.13 4.32
CA ASN A 167 -31.56 -15.66 2.94
C ASN A 167 -30.21 -15.26 2.33
N ALA A 168 -29.16 -15.09 3.14
CA ALA A 168 -27.80 -14.89 2.67
C ALA A 168 -27.13 -16.18 2.15
N ILE A 169 -27.66 -17.37 2.50
CA ILE A 169 -27.06 -18.66 2.08
C ILE A 169 -27.03 -18.82 0.55
N PRO A 170 -28.15 -18.69 -0.20
CA PRO A 170 -28.14 -18.94 -1.64
C PRO A 170 -27.16 -18.06 -2.44
N PRO A 171 -27.05 -16.73 -2.23
CA PRO A 171 -26.07 -15.92 -2.95
C PRO A 171 -24.63 -16.28 -2.57
N PHE A 172 -24.35 -16.57 -1.30
CA PHE A 172 -23.02 -17.03 -0.86
C PHE A 172 -22.62 -18.38 -1.46
N GLU A 173 -23.51 -19.37 -1.44
CA GLU A 173 -23.23 -20.66 -2.10
C GLU A 173 -23.10 -20.51 -3.61
N SER A 174 -23.88 -19.61 -4.23
CA SER A 174 -23.74 -19.30 -5.67
C SER A 174 -22.39 -18.69 -5.99
N LEU A 175 -21.84 -17.84 -5.13
CA LEU A 175 -20.50 -17.29 -5.27
C LEU A 175 -19.45 -18.41 -5.23
N LEU A 176 -19.45 -19.23 -4.18
CA LEU A 176 -18.45 -20.29 -4.00
C LEU A 176 -18.51 -21.35 -5.10
N ASN A 177 -19.70 -21.68 -5.60
CA ASN A 177 -19.88 -22.66 -6.67
C ASN A 177 -19.46 -22.13 -8.05
N ARG A 178 -19.60 -20.82 -8.30
CA ARG A 178 -19.30 -20.21 -9.61
C ARG A 178 -17.89 -19.64 -9.69
N PHE A 179 -17.30 -19.27 -8.56
CA PHE A 179 -16.01 -18.58 -8.45
C PHE A 179 -15.15 -19.23 -7.35
N ASP A 180 -14.54 -20.37 -7.68
CA ASP A 180 -13.70 -21.17 -6.77
C ASP A 180 -12.39 -20.48 -6.31
N THR A 181 -11.98 -19.44 -7.04
CA THR A 181 -10.78 -18.63 -6.80
C THR A 181 -11.11 -17.21 -6.35
N SER A 182 -12.35 -17.00 -5.87
CA SER A 182 -12.80 -15.69 -5.38
C SER A 182 -11.98 -15.19 -4.20
N GLN A 183 -11.63 -13.91 -4.21
CA GLN A 183 -10.99 -13.24 -3.06
C GLN A 183 -11.91 -13.19 -1.83
N TYR A 184 -13.23 -13.24 -2.05
CA TYR A 184 -14.24 -13.23 -0.99
C TYR A 184 -14.49 -14.62 -0.40
N ALA A 185 -13.97 -15.69 -1.01
CA ALA A 185 -14.26 -17.05 -0.61
C ALA A 185 -13.96 -17.34 0.89
N PRO A 186 -12.83 -16.90 1.48
CA PRO A 186 -12.55 -17.18 2.89
C PRO A 186 -13.58 -16.55 3.84
N GLU A 187 -13.97 -15.30 3.56
CA GLU A 187 -14.98 -14.58 4.33
C GLU A 187 -16.34 -15.24 4.16
N VAL A 188 -16.75 -15.51 2.92
CA VAL A 188 -18.04 -16.16 2.63
C VAL A 188 -18.15 -17.52 3.30
N MET A 189 -17.08 -18.33 3.32
CA MET A 189 -17.07 -19.60 4.04
C MET A 189 -17.20 -19.43 5.56
N TYR A 190 -16.56 -18.40 6.12
CA TYR A 190 -16.71 -18.07 7.55
C TYR A 190 -18.13 -17.66 7.90
N GLN A 191 -18.75 -16.85 7.05
CA GLN A 191 -20.13 -16.39 7.21
C GLN A 191 -21.11 -17.55 7.08
N LEU A 192 -20.92 -18.43 6.11
CA LEU A 192 -21.72 -19.65 5.99
C LEU A 192 -21.55 -20.57 7.21
N TYR A 193 -20.33 -20.73 7.74
CA TYR A 193 -20.11 -21.45 8.99
C TYR A 193 -20.97 -20.89 10.14
N LEU A 194 -20.94 -19.58 10.35
CA LEU A 194 -21.73 -18.86 11.37
C LEU A 194 -23.24 -19.02 11.15
N ILE A 195 -23.72 -18.76 9.94
CA ILE A 195 -25.15 -18.82 9.59
C ILE A 195 -25.69 -20.24 9.78
N TYR A 196 -24.92 -21.26 9.42
CA TYR A 196 -25.35 -22.65 9.55
C TYR A 196 -25.29 -23.18 11.00
N GLN A 197 -24.54 -22.57 11.92
CA GLN A 197 -24.43 -23.07 13.31
C GLN A 197 -25.79 -23.35 13.97
N PRO A 198 -26.77 -22.41 13.97
CA PRO A 198 -28.09 -22.65 14.53
C PRO A 198 -29.06 -23.39 13.58
N VAL A 199 -28.73 -23.55 12.30
CA VAL A 199 -29.63 -24.08 11.25
C VAL A 199 -29.34 -25.55 10.93
N ASP A 200 -28.08 -25.87 10.62
CA ASP A 200 -27.59 -27.18 10.23
C ASP A 200 -26.11 -27.32 10.62
N LEU A 201 -25.88 -28.06 11.70
CA LEU A 201 -24.54 -28.25 12.26
C LEU A 201 -23.60 -29.04 11.32
N GLU A 202 -24.12 -29.93 10.48
CA GLU A 202 -23.31 -30.69 9.52
C GLU A 202 -22.76 -29.74 8.45
N ARG A 203 -23.62 -28.90 7.87
CA ARG A 203 -23.23 -27.87 6.91
C ARG A 203 -22.31 -26.82 7.51
N SER A 204 -22.56 -26.41 8.76
CA SER A 204 -21.66 -25.50 9.48
C SER A 204 -20.24 -26.09 9.58
N ASN A 205 -20.14 -27.35 10.02
CA ASN A 205 -18.84 -28.03 10.13
C ASN A 205 -18.17 -28.25 8.76
N TYR A 206 -18.94 -28.48 7.70
CA TYR A 206 -18.41 -28.57 6.34
C TYR A 206 -17.67 -27.28 5.94
N TYR A 207 -18.32 -26.11 6.05
CA TYR A 207 -17.69 -24.84 5.69
C TYR A 207 -16.54 -24.45 6.62
N LYS A 208 -16.64 -24.77 7.92
CA LYS A 208 -15.51 -24.63 8.86
C LYS A 208 -14.29 -25.41 8.40
N ASN A 209 -14.45 -26.69 8.07
CA ASN A 209 -13.33 -27.54 7.66
C ASN A 209 -12.78 -27.12 6.30
N LEU A 210 -13.66 -26.70 5.38
CA LEU A 210 -13.25 -26.19 4.08
C LEU A 210 -12.37 -24.94 4.22
N LEU A 211 -12.79 -23.98 5.04
CA LEU A 211 -12.05 -22.75 5.32
C LEU A 211 -10.68 -23.03 5.96
N ILE A 212 -10.63 -23.89 6.98
CA ILE A 212 -9.37 -24.24 7.66
C ILE A 212 -8.40 -24.95 6.71
N ASN A 213 -8.89 -25.83 5.84
CA ASN A 213 -8.03 -26.62 4.95
C ASN A 213 -7.57 -25.84 3.72
N GLN A 214 -8.42 -24.99 3.14
CA GLN A 214 -8.09 -24.24 1.92
C GLN A 214 -7.42 -22.89 2.21
N TYR A 215 -7.78 -22.24 3.32
CA TYR A 215 -7.30 -20.90 3.66
C TYR A 215 -6.79 -20.80 5.12
N PRO A 216 -5.87 -21.69 5.55
CA PRO A 216 -5.41 -21.78 6.94
C PRO A 216 -4.82 -20.48 7.50
N ASN A 217 -4.26 -19.64 6.63
CA ASN A 217 -3.56 -18.42 7.03
C ASN A 217 -4.47 -17.18 7.13
N THR A 218 -5.75 -17.30 6.76
CA THR A 218 -6.69 -16.17 6.84
C THR A 218 -7.11 -15.88 8.27
N ILE A 219 -7.45 -14.62 8.56
CA ILE A 219 -8.00 -14.22 9.86
C ILE A 219 -9.19 -15.09 10.27
N TYR A 220 -10.04 -15.43 9.31
CA TYR A 220 -11.23 -16.25 9.52
C TYR A 220 -10.90 -17.67 10.00
N ALA A 221 -9.92 -18.34 9.35
CA ALA A 221 -9.48 -19.66 9.78
C ALA A 221 -8.84 -19.62 11.18
N LYS A 222 -8.01 -18.60 11.44
CA LYS A 222 -7.34 -18.41 12.74
C LYS A 222 -8.35 -18.16 13.87
N VAL A 223 -9.38 -17.34 13.64
CA VAL A 223 -10.46 -17.07 14.61
C VAL A 223 -11.31 -18.31 14.89
N ILE A 224 -11.57 -19.16 13.90
CA ILE A 224 -12.29 -20.43 14.15
C ILE A 224 -11.47 -21.37 15.04
N ILE A 225 -10.16 -21.47 14.81
CA ILE A 225 -9.26 -22.34 15.57
C ILE A 225 -9.06 -21.79 16.98
N ASN A 226 -8.89 -20.48 17.11
CA ASN A 226 -8.73 -19.77 18.37
C ASN A 226 -9.71 -18.58 18.45
N PRO A 227 -10.82 -18.72 19.19
CA PRO A 227 -11.81 -17.65 19.35
C PRO A 227 -11.26 -16.35 19.94
N ASN A 228 -10.17 -16.41 20.71
CA ASN A 228 -9.51 -15.24 21.29
C ASN A 228 -8.42 -14.66 20.38
N TYR A 229 -8.25 -15.17 19.16
CA TYR A 229 -7.14 -14.79 18.27
C TYR A 229 -7.04 -13.29 18.06
N GLN A 230 -8.15 -12.59 17.88
CA GLN A 230 -8.14 -11.14 17.66
C GLN A 230 -7.64 -10.38 18.91
N GLU A 231 -8.09 -10.76 20.10
CA GLU A 231 -7.65 -10.13 21.35
C GLU A 231 -6.16 -10.43 21.63
N GLU A 232 -5.74 -11.68 21.44
CA GLU A 232 -4.35 -12.10 21.59
C GLU A 232 -3.43 -11.43 20.57
N SER A 233 -3.87 -11.31 19.31
CA SER A 233 -3.14 -10.60 18.25
C SER A 233 -3.03 -9.10 18.56
N ASN A 234 -4.12 -8.46 19.00
CA ASN A 234 -4.10 -7.05 19.41
C ASN A 234 -3.17 -6.84 20.62
N ALA A 235 -3.20 -7.74 21.61
CA ALA A 235 -2.33 -7.70 22.77
C ALA A 235 -0.85 -7.93 22.41
N ALA A 236 -0.59 -8.85 21.47
CA ALA A 236 0.73 -9.11 20.92
C ALA A 236 1.28 -7.88 20.18
N ALA A 237 0.48 -7.26 19.29
CA ALA A 237 0.84 -6.04 18.58
C ALA A 237 1.14 -4.89 19.56
N ALA A 238 0.29 -4.69 20.58
CA ALA A 238 0.53 -3.69 21.61
C ALA A 238 1.81 -3.98 22.43
N LYS A 239 2.15 -5.25 22.66
CA LYS A 239 3.39 -5.63 23.35
C LYS A 239 4.62 -5.43 22.46
N ALA A 240 4.56 -5.81 21.18
CA ALA A 240 5.60 -5.57 20.20
C ALA A 240 5.89 -4.06 20.07
N GLN A 241 4.85 -3.23 19.94
CA GLN A 241 4.99 -1.78 19.90
C GLN A 241 5.67 -1.22 21.17
N ARG A 242 5.29 -1.70 22.36
CA ARG A 242 5.93 -1.28 23.63
C ARG A 242 7.41 -1.67 23.67
N LEU A 243 7.74 -2.90 23.29
CA LEU A 243 9.12 -3.38 23.22
C LEU A 243 9.95 -2.54 22.24
N TYR A 244 9.41 -2.24 21.06
CA TYR A 244 10.10 -1.42 20.08
C TYR A 244 10.38 -0.03 20.62
N ARG A 245 9.38 0.62 21.24
CA ARG A 245 9.53 1.94 21.84
C ARG A 245 10.62 1.98 22.90
N GLU A 246 10.64 0.99 23.79
CA GLU A 246 11.64 0.90 24.85
C GLU A 246 13.04 0.61 24.28
N ALA A 247 13.15 -0.30 23.32
CA ALA A 247 14.40 -0.58 22.62
C ALA A 247 14.96 0.67 21.92
N TYR A 248 14.09 1.44 21.25
CA TYR A 248 14.47 2.68 20.59
C TYR A 248 14.94 3.73 21.58
N GLN A 249 14.27 3.88 22.73
CA GLN A 249 14.71 4.78 23.80
C GLN A 249 16.10 4.41 24.32
N PHE A 250 16.36 3.11 24.55
CA PHE A 250 17.69 2.66 24.94
C PHE A 250 18.74 2.96 23.86
N TYR A 251 18.41 2.74 22.58
CA TYR A 251 19.26 3.12 21.45
C TYR A 251 19.60 4.61 21.43
N GLU A 252 18.61 5.50 21.62
CA GLU A 252 18.83 6.96 21.69
C GLU A 252 19.76 7.35 22.85
N THR A 253 19.67 6.64 23.97
CA THR A 253 20.56 6.84 25.13
C THR A 253 21.90 6.10 25.03
N GLN A 254 22.22 5.51 23.88
CA GLN A 254 23.45 4.72 23.63
C GLN A 254 23.60 3.44 24.49
N ALA A 255 22.50 2.98 25.10
CA ALA A 255 22.43 1.74 25.86
C ALA A 255 22.20 0.54 24.91
N PHE A 256 23.19 0.25 24.06
CA PHE A 256 23.05 -0.68 22.94
C PHE A 256 22.83 -2.14 23.35
N THR A 257 23.35 -2.57 24.51
CA THR A 257 23.18 -3.94 25.01
C THR A 257 21.74 -4.21 25.42
N GLU A 258 21.14 -3.26 26.15
CA GLU A 258 19.75 -3.29 26.58
C GLU A 258 18.81 -3.20 25.37
N ALA A 259 19.09 -2.25 24.46
CA ALA A 259 18.36 -2.10 23.21
C ALA A 259 18.37 -3.41 22.40
N GLY A 260 19.55 -4.00 22.18
CA GLY A 260 19.71 -5.23 21.41
C GLY A 260 18.97 -6.44 22.03
N THR A 261 18.90 -6.48 23.36
CA THR A 261 18.14 -7.52 24.09
C THR A 261 16.65 -7.42 23.79
N LEU A 262 16.08 -6.21 23.89
CA LEU A 262 14.66 -5.98 23.62
C LEU A 262 14.31 -6.16 22.15
N VAL A 263 15.19 -5.74 21.23
CA VAL A 263 15.01 -5.99 19.79
C VAL A 263 15.00 -7.49 19.49
N SER A 264 15.94 -8.24 20.05
CA SER A 264 16.00 -9.70 19.86
C SER A 264 14.76 -10.38 20.45
N GLN A 265 14.27 -9.90 21.58
CA GLN A 265 13.02 -10.37 22.16
C GLN A 265 11.83 -10.08 21.23
N GLY A 266 11.71 -8.86 20.71
CA GLY A 266 10.63 -8.46 19.80
C GLY A 266 10.57 -9.36 18.56
N LEU A 267 11.72 -9.61 17.93
CA LEU A 267 11.83 -10.45 16.74
C LEU A 267 11.50 -11.94 17.01
N ASN A 268 11.85 -12.46 18.19
CA ASN A 268 11.62 -13.86 18.54
C ASN A 268 10.19 -14.12 19.05
N ASP A 269 9.69 -13.25 19.92
CA ASP A 269 8.35 -13.40 20.53
C ASP A 269 7.25 -13.05 19.53
N PHE A 270 7.52 -12.14 18.58
CA PHE A 270 6.54 -11.60 17.63
C PHE A 270 7.11 -11.57 16.20
N PRO A 271 7.35 -12.72 15.55
CA PRO A 271 7.97 -12.73 14.21
C PRO A 271 7.08 -12.12 13.12
N GLU A 272 5.76 -12.24 13.24
CA GLU A 272 4.78 -11.70 12.28
C GLU A 272 4.00 -10.53 12.92
N ASN A 273 4.56 -9.32 12.89
CA ASN A 273 3.90 -8.12 13.39
C ASN A 273 4.27 -6.85 12.57
N ASP A 274 3.47 -5.80 12.71
CA ASP A 274 3.62 -4.55 11.95
C ASP A 274 4.95 -3.79 12.20
N PHE A 275 5.68 -4.13 13.26
CA PHE A 275 6.98 -3.54 13.62
C PHE A 275 8.16 -4.48 13.35
N THR A 276 7.96 -5.65 12.72
CA THR A 276 9.05 -6.62 12.50
C THR A 276 10.21 -6.00 11.71
N ASP A 277 9.92 -5.21 10.67
CA ASP A 277 10.92 -4.49 9.89
C ASP A 277 11.59 -3.36 10.70
N ASN A 278 10.83 -2.62 11.51
CA ASN A 278 11.37 -1.63 12.45
C ASN A 278 12.39 -2.26 13.42
N PHE A 279 12.08 -3.42 13.98
CA PHE A 279 12.99 -4.16 14.83
C PHE A 279 14.22 -4.65 14.06
N ALA A 280 14.03 -5.20 12.86
CA ALA A 280 15.12 -5.69 12.03
C ALA A 280 16.11 -4.57 11.67
N LEU A 281 15.62 -3.39 11.27
CA LEU A 281 16.51 -2.26 10.97
C LEU A 281 17.18 -1.72 12.23
N LEU A 282 16.45 -1.60 13.34
CA LEU A 282 17.05 -1.15 14.61
C LEU A 282 18.15 -2.10 15.09
N LYS A 283 17.99 -3.41 14.88
CA LYS A 283 19.04 -4.41 15.14
C LYS A 283 20.32 -4.09 14.36
N ILE A 284 20.20 -3.82 13.06
CA ILE A 284 21.33 -3.50 12.18
C ILE A 284 22.05 -2.23 12.67
N LEU A 285 21.29 -1.21 13.10
CA LEU A 285 21.85 0.02 13.65
C LEU A 285 22.60 -0.23 14.97
N ILE A 286 22.00 -0.97 15.90
CA ILE A 286 22.63 -1.33 17.18
C ILE A 286 23.94 -2.10 16.94
N GLU A 287 23.93 -3.08 16.05
CA GLU A 287 25.11 -3.87 15.71
C GLU A 287 26.22 -3.00 15.10
N ALA A 288 25.86 -2.00 14.28
CA ALA A 288 26.81 -1.03 13.74
C ALA A 288 27.50 -0.21 14.83
N GLU A 289 26.72 0.31 15.78
CA GLU A 289 27.23 1.08 16.93
C GLU A 289 28.12 0.23 17.85
N GLN A 290 27.87 -1.08 17.92
CA GLN A 290 28.68 -2.05 18.67
C GLN A 290 29.95 -2.50 17.93
N GLY A 291 30.29 -1.87 16.80
CA GLY A 291 31.56 -2.09 16.10
C GLY A 291 31.52 -3.18 15.03
N THR A 292 30.33 -3.48 14.48
CA THR A 292 30.20 -4.38 13.33
C THR A 292 31.02 -3.87 12.15
N ASN A 293 31.76 -4.77 11.51
CA ASN A 293 32.56 -4.43 10.34
C ASN A 293 31.65 -3.92 9.20
N ILE A 294 32.10 -2.89 8.49
CA ILE A 294 31.41 -2.27 7.34
C ILE A 294 30.86 -3.29 6.33
N TYR A 295 31.54 -4.41 6.08
CA TYR A 295 31.06 -5.46 5.18
C TYR A 295 29.81 -6.17 5.71
N ASN A 296 29.81 -6.53 6.99
CA ASN A 296 28.68 -7.21 7.62
C ASN A 296 27.49 -6.26 7.77
N TYR A 297 27.75 -4.99 8.11
CA TYR A 297 26.73 -3.95 8.17
C TYR A 297 26.01 -3.81 6.83
N ARG A 298 26.76 -3.76 5.73
CA ARG A 298 26.21 -3.69 4.38
C ARG A 298 25.44 -4.93 3.98
N PHE A 299 26.00 -6.11 4.26
CA PHE A 299 25.31 -7.36 4.01
C PHE A 299 23.96 -7.41 4.73
N ALA A 300 23.91 -6.94 5.98
CA ALA A 300 22.69 -6.87 6.75
C ALA A 300 21.67 -5.86 6.16
N LEU A 301 22.12 -4.69 5.68
CA LEU A 301 21.25 -3.72 5.00
C LEU A 301 20.69 -4.26 3.66
N GLU A 302 21.49 -5.00 2.88
CA GLU A 302 21.00 -5.66 1.66
C GLU A 302 20.05 -6.81 1.98
N GLY A 303 20.32 -7.56 3.06
CA GLY A 303 19.42 -8.56 3.61
C GLY A 303 18.07 -7.94 3.97
N PHE A 304 18.08 -6.81 4.68
CA PHE A 304 16.86 -6.07 5.03
C PHE A 304 16.01 -5.72 3.80
N LYS A 305 16.63 -5.23 2.71
CA LYS A 305 15.90 -4.91 1.47
C LYS A 305 15.29 -6.15 0.81
N THR A 306 15.94 -7.30 0.97
CA THR A 306 15.47 -8.58 0.41
C THR A 306 14.33 -9.15 1.23
N ASP A 307 14.44 -9.08 2.56
CA ASP A 307 13.48 -9.65 3.51
C ASP A 307 12.22 -8.77 3.65
N TYR A 308 12.34 -7.46 3.45
CA TYR A 308 11.25 -6.48 3.63
C TYR A 308 11.05 -5.56 2.41
N PRO A 309 10.69 -6.09 1.22
CA PRO A 309 10.60 -5.32 -0.02
C PRO A 309 9.47 -4.29 -0.07
N GLU A 310 8.52 -4.33 0.88
CA GLU A 310 7.40 -3.40 0.99
C GLU A 310 7.53 -2.44 2.19
N SER A 311 8.65 -2.46 2.91
CA SER A 311 8.85 -1.63 4.11
C SER A 311 8.95 -0.14 3.76
N GLU A 312 8.31 0.71 4.57
CA GLU A 312 8.46 2.16 4.50
C GLU A 312 9.89 2.62 4.83
N LEU A 313 10.69 1.78 5.48
CA LEU A 313 12.06 2.07 5.90
C LEU A 313 13.10 1.84 4.81
N LEU A 314 12.72 1.31 3.64
CA LEU A 314 13.64 1.04 2.54
C LEU A 314 14.44 2.28 2.11
N GLY A 315 13.77 3.43 1.98
CA GLY A 315 14.45 4.67 1.60
C GLY A 315 15.48 5.15 2.64
N TYR A 316 15.32 4.78 3.91
CA TYR A 316 16.32 5.06 4.94
C TYR A 316 17.46 4.04 4.89
N ALA A 317 17.16 2.75 4.75
CA ALA A 317 18.16 1.68 4.59
C ALA A 317 19.07 1.93 3.36
N GLU A 318 18.52 2.44 2.26
CA GLU A 318 19.28 2.79 1.06
C GLU A 318 20.27 3.94 1.31
N LYS A 319 19.86 4.99 2.03
CA LYS A 319 20.77 6.09 2.42
C LYS A 319 21.92 5.59 3.29
N LEU A 320 21.64 4.69 4.22
CA LEU A 320 22.68 4.07 5.05
C LEU A 320 23.64 3.22 4.22
N LEU A 321 23.12 2.49 3.24
CA LEU A 321 23.92 1.69 2.32
C LEU A 321 24.81 2.58 1.43
N GLU A 322 24.29 3.68 0.89
CA GLU A 322 25.08 4.64 0.12
C GLU A 322 26.18 5.29 0.98
N ALA A 323 25.84 5.73 2.20
CA ALA A 323 26.82 6.27 3.14
C ALA A 323 27.93 5.26 3.44
N SER A 324 27.58 3.98 3.62
CA SER A 324 28.55 2.91 3.87
C SER A 324 29.49 2.62 2.70
N GLN A 325 29.05 2.83 1.45
CA GLN A 325 29.89 2.70 0.24
C GLN A 325 31.00 3.74 0.20
N SER A 326 30.68 4.98 0.58
CA SER A 326 31.67 6.05 0.66
C SER A 326 32.77 5.72 1.69
N VAL A 327 32.38 5.14 2.84
CA VAL A 327 33.30 4.72 3.90
C VAL A 327 34.18 3.57 3.42
N GLU A 328 33.61 2.55 2.77
CA GLU A 328 34.41 1.44 2.22
C GLU A 328 35.44 1.96 1.21
N THR A 329 35.04 2.83 0.30
CA THR A 329 35.94 3.41 -0.71
C THR A 329 37.10 4.14 -0.05
N ARG A 330 36.83 4.92 1.00
CA ARG A 330 37.87 5.57 1.81
C ARG A 330 38.82 4.57 2.46
N ILE A 331 38.29 3.48 3.04
CA ILE A 331 39.10 2.42 3.66
C ILE A 331 39.99 1.73 2.62
N GLN A 332 39.50 1.46 1.41
CA GLN A 332 40.30 0.84 0.35
C GLN A 332 41.40 1.75 -0.17
N GLN A 333 41.08 3.03 -0.41
CA GLN A 333 42.07 4.02 -0.80
C GLN A 333 43.15 4.20 0.29
N ALA A 334 42.74 4.16 1.56
CA ALA A 334 43.65 4.18 2.70
C ALA A 334 44.60 2.98 2.72
N LYS A 335 44.10 1.76 2.47
CA LYS A 335 44.90 0.52 2.44
C LYS A 335 45.94 0.48 1.31
N ALA A 336 45.70 1.19 0.22
CA ALA A 336 46.64 1.24 -0.91
C ALA A 336 47.93 2.02 -0.58
N ILE A 337 47.94 2.79 0.51
CA ILE A 337 49.09 3.59 0.94
C ILE A 337 50.01 2.72 1.81
N GLN A 338 51.28 2.62 1.41
CA GLN A 338 52.29 1.88 2.16
C GLN A 338 53.13 2.83 3.02
N TYR A 339 53.12 2.59 4.33
CA TYR A 339 53.95 3.28 5.31
C TYR A 339 55.18 2.44 5.67
N ILE A 340 56.24 3.12 6.12
CA ILE A 340 57.56 2.56 6.39
C ILE A 340 57.64 2.11 7.86
N SER A 341 58.00 0.85 8.09
CA SER A 341 58.20 0.27 9.44
C SER A 341 59.60 0.50 10.03
N TYR A 342 60.18 1.68 9.81
CA TYR A 342 61.46 2.10 10.37
C TYR A 342 61.24 3.27 11.34
N PHE A 343 61.36 2.99 12.65
CA PHE A 343 60.98 3.92 13.73
C PHE A 343 62.17 4.56 14.46
N ASP A 344 63.41 4.27 14.09
CA ASP A 344 64.58 4.90 14.72
C ASP A 344 64.92 6.21 14.01
N GLN A 345 64.00 7.17 14.12
CA GLN A 345 64.09 8.46 13.47
C GLN A 345 63.23 9.51 14.19
N GLU A 346 63.34 10.76 13.74
CA GLU A 346 62.53 11.88 14.23
C GLU A 346 61.03 11.56 14.11
N HIS A 347 60.30 11.84 15.18
CA HIS A 347 58.85 11.66 15.28
C HIS A 347 58.14 12.99 15.44
N TYR A 348 56.88 13.00 15.02
CA TYR A 348 55.95 14.07 15.24
C TYR A 348 54.70 13.55 15.95
N PHE A 349 54.11 14.39 16.79
CA PHE A 349 52.74 14.22 17.21
C PHE A 349 51.84 14.99 16.25
N VAL A 350 50.79 14.34 15.75
CA VAL A 350 49.83 14.92 14.81
C VAL A 350 48.44 14.83 15.41
N LEU A 351 47.70 15.94 15.38
CA LEU A 351 46.29 16.02 15.68
C LEU A 351 45.55 16.50 14.43
N VAL A 352 44.68 15.67 13.88
CA VAL A 352 43.91 15.91 12.65
C VAL A 352 42.47 16.22 13.04
N TYR A 353 41.90 17.29 12.50
CA TYR A 353 40.55 17.75 12.79
C TYR A 353 39.85 18.20 11.51
N LYS A 354 38.51 18.19 11.53
CA LYS A 354 37.72 18.65 10.40
C LYS A 354 37.80 20.17 10.27
N ASN A 355 37.95 20.68 9.07
CA ASN A 355 38.01 22.11 8.77
C ASN A 355 36.68 22.77 9.19
N ALA A 356 36.75 23.59 10.24
CA ALA A 356 35.74 24.58 10.55
C ALA A 356 36.44 25.94 10.72
N SER A 357 35.88 26.95 10.05
CA SER A 357 36.57 28.18 9.62
C SER A 357 37.11 29.10 10.74
N ALA A 358 36.99 28.75 12.02
CA ALA A 358 37.35 29.61 13.17
C ALA A 358 38.25 28.93 14.24
N GLU A 359 38.73 27.70 14.02
CA GLU A 359 39.09 26.80 15.14
C GLU A 359 40.57 26.42 15.22
N ALA A 360 41.35 26.58 14.14
CA ALA A 360 42.76 26.21 14.10
C ALA A 360 43.61 26.89 15.18
N THR A 361 43.35 28.17 15.43
CA THR A 361 44.10 28.97 16.41
C THR A 361 43.84 28.50 17.84
N ASP A 362 42.60 28.13 18.17
CA ASP A 362 42.24 27.64 19.51
C ASP A 362 42.91 26.30 19.81
N ILE A 363 42.88 25.36 18.85
CA ILE A 363 43.55 24.06 19.00
C ILE A 363 45.05 24.24 19.24
N THR A 364 45.71 25.09 18.43
CA THR A 364 47.15 25.36 18.63
C THR A 364 47.45 26.01 19.98
N GLN A 365 46.59 26.92 20.46
CA GLN A 365 46.77 27.58 21.75
C GLN A 365 46.62 26.61 22.92
N GLN A 366 45.63 25.71 22.88
CA GLN A 366 45.44 24.70 23.92
C GLN A 366 46.61 23.72 23.96
N ILE A 367 47.10 23.29 22.79
CA ILE A 367 48.30 22.44 22.71
C ILE A 367 49.55 23.17 23.24
N ASP A 368 49.74 24.45 22.90
CA ASP A 368 50.85 25.24 23.44
C ASP A 368 50.79 25.44 24.96
N GLN A 369 49.59 25.57 25.52
CA GLN A 369 49.38 25.64 26.97
C GLN A 369 49.75 24.31 27.63
N PHE A 370 49.29 23.19 27.06
CA PHE A 370 49.67 21.84 27.51
C PHE A 370 51.18 21.64 27.45
N ASN A 371 51.82 22.01 26.32
CA ASN A 371 53.27 21.91 26.13
C ASN A 371 54.04 22.63 27.23
N LYS A 372 53.67 23.88 27.53
CA LYS A 372 54.33 24.69 28.56
C LYS A 372 54.13 24.15 29.98
N ALA A 373 52.97 23.55 30.26
CA ALA A 373 52.66 23.02 31.57
C ALA A 373 53.34 21.67 31.84
N THR A 374 53.34 20.77 30.86
CA THR A 374 53.81 19.39 31.00
C THR A 374 55.29 19.22 30.65
N TYR A 375 55.81 20.03 29.72
CA TYR A 375 57.18 19.91 29.19
C TYR A 375 57.96 21.25 29.23
N PRO A 376 58.13 21.88 30.42
CA PRO A 376 58.73 23.22 30.52
C PRO A 376 60.20 23.28 30.09
N ASP A 377 60.93 22.17 30.20
CA ASP A 377 62.36 22.07 29.86
C ASP A 377 62.61 21.66 28.40
N VAL A 378 61.55 21.40 27.62
CA VAL A 378 61.64 20.97 26.22
C VAL A 378 61.06 22.05 25.32
N THR A 379 61.83 22.50 24.32
CA THR A 379 61.35 23.49 23.34
C THR A 379 60.55 22.80 22.24
N LEU A 380 59.27 22.55 22.50
CA LEU A 380 58.31 22.03 21.51
C LEU A 380 57.73 23.17 20.67
N ALA A 381 57.65 22.95 19.36
CA ALA A 381 57.01 23.84 18.41
C ALA A 381 55.69 23.24 17.91
N THR A 382 54.64 24.05 17.91
CA THR A 382 53.33 23.71 17.38
C THR A 382 53.12 24.42 16.05
N SER A 383 52.70 23.69 15.02
CA SER A 383 52.42 24.26 13.70
C SER A 383 51.11 23.72 13.13
N SER A 384 50.36 24.58 12.42
CA SER A 384 49.12 24.18 11.76
C SER A 384 49.30 24.05 10.26
N LEU A 385 48.75 23.00 9.68
CA LEU A 385 48.86 22.65 8.26
C LEU A 385 47.51 22.17 7.72
N ILE A 386 47.19 22.52 6.48
CA ILE A 386 46.00 22.00 5.77
C ILE A 386 46.36 20.63 5.18
N LEU A 387 45.56 19.59 5.48
CA LEU A 387 45.75 18.25 4.90
C LEU A 387 45.03 18.14 3.55
N ASN A 388 43.76 18.55 3.52
CA ASN A 388 42.92 18.64 2.31
C ASN A 388 41.77 19.63 2.53
N ASP A 389 40.83 19.71 1.59
CA ASP A 389 39.69 20.65 1.65
C ASP A 389 38.78 20.43 2.87
N GLU A 390 38.76 19.23 3.44
CA GLU A 390 37.92 18.85 4.58
C GLU A 390 38.68 18.78 5.91
N TYR A 391 40.00 18.60 5.91
CA TYR A 391 40.79 18.35 7.12
C TYR A 391 42.03 19.23 7.21
N SER A 392 42.32 19.67 8.44
CA SER A 392 43.55 20.32 8.85
C SER A 392 44.20 19.52 9.97
N MET A 393 45.45 19.85 10.27
CA MET A 393 46.19 19.21 11.33
C MET A 393 47.06 20.19 12.10
N VAL A 394 47.35 19.83 13.34
CA VAL A 394 48.37 20.43 14.18
C VAL A 394 49.50 19.43 14.36
N LEU A 395 50.72 19.89 14.16
CA LEU A 395 51.96 19.13 14.29
C LEU A 395 52.75 19.67 15.49
N VAL A 396 53.19 18.77 16.37
CA VAL A 396 54.11 19.09 17.48
C VAL A 396 55.42 18.36 17.26
N ALA A 397 56.53 19.09 17.35
CA ALA A 397 57.89 18.63 17.04
C ALA A 397 58.94 19.49 17.77
N PRO A 398 60.22 19.06 17.88
CA PRO A 398 60.74 17.76 17.48
C PRO A 398 60.64 16.70 18.60
N PHE A 399 60.48 15.44 18.22
CA PHE A 399 60.73 14.29 19.09
C PHE A 399 61.85 13.44 18.49
N THR A 400 62.91 13.20 19.26
CA THR A 400 64.12 12.52 18.76
C THR A 400 63.93 11.04 18.48
N GLY A 401 62.95 10.40 19.12
CA GLY A 401 62.64 8.99 18.90
C GLY A 401 61.23 8.60 19.30
N LYS A 402 60.88 7.34 19.01
CA LYS A 402 59.55 6.76 19.25
C LYS A 402 59.09 6.89 20.70
N GLN A 403 59.99 6.71 21.66
CA GLN A 403 59.65 6.70 23.09
C GLN A 403 59.21 8.09 23.58
N ASP A 404 59.90 9.15 23.19
CA ASP A 404 59.56 10.53 23.57
C ASP A 404 58.21 10.95 22.99
N ALA A 405 57.97 10.62 21.72
CA ALA A 405 56.70 10.90 21.05
C ALA A 405 55.54 10.13 21.70
N LEU A 406 55.72 8.85 22.03
CA LEU A 406 54.71 8.06 22.73
C LEU A 406 54.45 8.56 24.15
N ALA A 407 55.49 8.99 24.87
CA ALA A 407 55.33 9.61 26.19
C ALA A 407 54.49 10.89 26.09
N TYR A 408 54.76 11.73 25.09
CA TYR A 408 53.95 12.91 24.79
C TYR A 408 52.49 12.55 24.48
N TYR A 409 52.26 11.60 23.56
CA TYR A 409 50.93 11.13 23.21
C TYR A 409 50.16 10.64 24.44
N ASN A 410 50.79 9.81 25.27
CA ASN A 410 50.18 9.26 26.49
C ASN A 410 49.84 10.35 27.51
N ALA A 411 50.72 11.33 27.72
CA ALA A 411 50.44 12.46 28.60
C ALA A 411 49.29 13.32 28.07
N PHE A 412 49.24 13.55 26.75
CA PHE A 412 48.17 14.32 26.12
C PHE A 412 46.80 13.65 26.27
N ILE A 413 46.71 12.33 26.03
CA ILE A 413 45.43 11.61 26.17
C ILE A 413 45.01 11.37 27.63
N GLN A 414 45.90 11.60 28.60
CA GLN A 414 45.57 11.53 30.03
C GLN A 414 45.18 12.89 30.61
N ASP A 415 45.46 14.00 29.91
CA ASP A 415 45.05 15.33 30.34
C ASP A 415 43.60 15.63 29.94
N ASN A 416 42.69 15.33 30.86
CA ASN A 416 41.26 15.59 30.70
C ASN A 416 40.96 17.08 30.41
N SER A 417 41.79 18.02 30.88
CA SER A 417 41.53 19.45 30.68
C SER A 417 41.66 19.85 29.22
N THR A 418 42.77 19.49 28.57
CA THR A 418 42.99 19.69 27.14
C THR A 418 42.02 18.86 26.30
N LEU A 419 41.79 17.59 26.66
CA LEU A 419 40.86 16.74 25.89
C LEU A 419 39.43 17.29 25.90
N ASN A 420 38.91 17.74 27.03
CA ASN A 420 37.57 18.32 27.12
C ASN A 420 37.46 19.63 26.31
N GLY A 421 38.52 20.45 26.31
CA GLY A 421 38.58 21.67 25.49
C GLY A 421 38.58 21.39 23.98
N LEU A 422 39.07 20.21 23.58
CA LEU A 422 39.20 19.81 22.18
C LEU A 422 38.12 18.85 21.67
N GLN A 423 37.34 18.22 22.55
CA GLN A 423 36.33 17.20 22.18
C GLN A 423 35.35 17.68 21.10
N ARG A 424 34.98 18.96 21.13
CA ARG A 424 34.08 19.58 20.15
C ARG A 424 34.59 19.54 18.71
N PHE A 425 35.89 19.31 18.49
CA PHE A 425 36.53 19.35 17.17
C PHE A 425 36.58 18.00 16.46
N ASN A 426 36.06 16.92 17.07
CA ASN A 426 36.05 15.57 16.52
C ASN A 426 37.40 15.19 15.85
N PHE A 427 38.45 15.19 16.67
CA PHE A 427 39.83 15.03 16.21
C PHE A 427 40.34 13.59 16.33
N ASN A 428 41.34 13.26 15.52
CA ASN A 428 42.16 12.06 15.68
C ASN A 428 43.59 12.48 16.00
N ASN A 429 44.28 11.74 16.85
CA ASN A 429 45.69 12.00 17.16
C ASN A 429 46.53 10.72 17.06
N PHE A 430 47.80 10.88 16.74
CA PHE A 430 48.77 9.79 16.63
C PHE A 430 50.20 10.34 16.60
N VAL A 431 51.16 9.44 16.75
CA VAL A 431 52.57 9.76 16.49
C VAL A 431 53.04 9.11 15.19
N ILE A 432 53.87 9.82 14.46
CA ILE A 432 54.29 9.45 13.11
C ILE A 432 55.76 9.80 12.90
N THR A 433 56.50 8.96 12.19
CA THR A 433 57.88 9.29 11.79
C THR A 433 57.89 10.39 10.74
N LYS A 434 59.01 11.11 10.63
CA LYS A 434 59.22 12.11 9.59
C LYS A 434 58.97 11.60 8.17
N ASP A 435 59.49 10.41 7.84
CA ASP A 435 59.27 9.82 6.52
C ASP A 435 57.79 9.47 6.29
N ASN A 436 57.13 8.85 7.28
CA ASN A 436 55.72 8.51 7.18
C ASN A 436 54.82 9.76 7.15
N PHE A 437 55.22 10.84 7.80
CA PHE A 437 54.53 12.12 7.73
C PHE A 437 54.55 12.69 6.31
N THR A 438 55.66 12.55 5.60
CA THR A 438 55.76 12.94 4.19
C THR A 438 54.79 12.13 3.32
N ILE A 439 54.72 10.80 3.52
CA ILE A 439 53.77 9.93 2.82
C ILE A 439 52.32 10.32 3.17
N TYR A 440 52.04 10.60 4.44
CA TYR A 440 50.72 11.01 4.91
C TYR A 440 50.26 12.32 4.28
N LEU A 441 51.14 13.32 4.21
CA LEU A 441 50.87 14.62 3.59
C LEU A 441 50.65 14.50 2.07
N GLN A 442 51.35 13.58 1.40
CA GLN A 442 51.13 13.30 -0.03
C GLN A 442 49.81 12.56 -0.28
N ALA A 443 49.47 11.61 0.59
CA ALA A 443 48.23 10.85 0.50
C ALA A 443 46.99 11.74 0.69
N LYS A 444 47.07 12.73 1.58
CA LYS A 444 45.94 13.63 1.92
C LYS A 444 44.68 12.89 2.38
N LYS A 445 44.83 11.70 2.97
CA LYS A 445 43.74 10.86 3.48
C LYS A 445 43.82 10.82 5.02
N PRO A 446 42.83 11.35 5.75
CA PRO A 446 42.93 11.45 7.21
C PRO A 446 43.07 10.10 7.90
N ASP A 447 42.36 9.07 7.41
CA ASP A 447 42.29 7.74 8.03
C ASP A 447 43.41 6.78 7.59
N SER A 448 44.25 7.16 6.62
CA SER A 448 45.18 6.19 6.00
C SER A 448 46.23 5.65 6.96
N TYR A 449 46.62 6.44 7.96
CA TYR A 449 47.64 6.05 8.93
C TYR A 449 47.08 5.24 10.12
N LYS A 450 45.75 5.24 10.33
CA LYS A 450 45.11 4.66 11.53
C LYS A 450 45.47 3.19 11.74
N THR A 451 45.31 2.37 10.69
CA THR A 451 45.59 0.92 10.75
C THR A 451 47.07 0.65 10.99
N PHE A 452 47.96 1.36 10.28
CA PHE A 452 49.40 1.21 10.45
C PHE A 452 49.83 1.59 11.87
N TYR A 453 49.32 2.71 12.40
CA TYR A 453 49.58 3.16 13.76
C TYR A 453 49.13 2.13 14.80
N GLN A 454 47.89 1.64 14.71
CA GLN A 454 47.36 0.62 15.63
C GLN A 454 48.23 -0.66 15.65
N GLN A 455 48.69 -1.11 14.48
CA GLN A 455 49.48 -2.34 14.38
C GLN A 455 50.92 -2.19 14.89
N ASN A 456 51.54 -1.01 14.74
CA ASN A 456 52.97 -0.82 14.98
C ASN A 456 53.32 0.01 16.23
N TYR A 457 52.36 0.77 16.78
CA TYR A 457 52.56 1.63 17.96
C TYR A 457 51.70 1.23 19.16
N LEU A 458 50.48 0.73 18.97
CA LEU A 458 49.55 0.42 20.07
C LEU A 458 49.49 -1.07 20.43
N ARG A 459 50.11 -1.95 19.63
CA ARG A 459 50.21 -3.36 19.96
C ARG A 459 51.24 -3.52 21.08
N LEU A 460 50.75 -3.79 22.30
CA LEU A 460 51.57 -4.31 23.40
C LEU A 460 52.15 -5.66 22.93
N GLU A 461 53.48 -5.78 22.93
CA GLU A 461 54.12 -7.10 23.00
C GLU A 461 53.84 -7.74 24.36
#